data_AF-A0A964KWD2-F1
#
_entry.id   AF-A0A964KWD2-F1
#
_cell.length_a   1.000
_cell.length_b   1.000
_cell.length_c   1.000
_cell.angle_alpha   90.00
_cell.angle_beta   90.00
_cell.angle_gamma   90.00
#
_symmetry.space_group_name_H-M   'P 1'
#
loop_
_entity.id
_entity.type
_entity.pdbx_description
1 polymer ?
#
loop_
_entity_poly.entity_id
_entity_poly.type
_entity_poly.pdbx_seq_one_letter_code
_entity_poly.pdbx_strand_id
1 'polypeptide(L)'
;MPSLSEISPTAHPIAYVGLATMFFGFGAGALLNLYLKQQASPMLDRLRGSLDYKSSIIGDGLVLPVVNMLVASFLLAEWSSITQRELALAAVLGVMVTLYFHITQAVRGLVNWCMPTPWHWNWLGAFHALYMFTVASLLALFYLTVAVVGYERRSLPREAVFATLGILCFLWLLRIDYATVSLRSLLPRRFLGN
;
A
#
# COMPACT_ATOMS: atom_id res chain seq x y z
N MET A 1 -33.49 12.86 -15.22
CA MET A 1 -32.18 12.38 -14.75
C MET A 1 -31.31 13.62 -14.57
N PRO A 2 -30.72 13.87 -13.39
CA PRO A 2 -29.81 15.01 -13.22
C PRO A 2 -28.65 14.86 -14.20
N SER A 3 -28.19 15.96 -14.81
CA SER A 3 -27.01 15.93 -15.67
C SER A 3 -25.77 15.63 -14.82
N LEU A 4 -24.91 14.74 -15.29
CA LEU A 4 -23.66 14.34 -14.61
C LEU A 4 -22.66 15.50 -14.42
N SER A 5 -23.02 16.71 -14.82
CA SER A 5 -22.24 17.95 -14.70
C SER A 5 -22.36 18.64 -13.34
N GLU A 6 -23.24 18.20 -12.43
CA GLU A 6 -23.46 18.84 -11.11
C GLU A 6 -22.77 18.12 -9.94
N ILE A 7 -22.00 17.06 -10.20
CA ILE A 7 -21.18 16.44 -9.16
C ILE A 7 -19.88 17.23 -9.07
N SER A 8 -19.89 18.34 -8.33
CA SER A 8 -18.66 18.86 -7.71
C SER A 8 -17.94 17.66 -7.08
N PRO A 9 -16.61 17.50 -7.21
CA PRO A 9 -15.89 16.44 -6.50
C PRO A 9 -16.23 16.59 -5.02
N THR A 10 -17.10 15.74 -4.51
CA THR A 10 -17.56 15.87 -3.13
C THR A 10 -16.37 15.50 -2.25
N ALA A 11 -16.14 16.21 -1.16
CA ALA A 11 -15.02 15.90 -0.27
C ALA A 11 -15.14 14.48 0.34
N HIS A 12 -16.34 13.89 0.32
CA HIS A 12 -16.65 12.63 0.98
C HIS A 12 -15.99 11.40 0.34
N PRO A 13 -16.09 11.12 -0.99
CA PRO A 13 -15.42 9.97 -1.59
C PRO A 13 -13.90 10.02 -1.44
N ILE A 14 -13.29 11.20 -1.52
CA ILE A 14 -11.84 11.37 -1.33
C ILE A 14 -11.46 10.98 0.11
N ALA A 15 -12.16 11.51 1.11
CA ALA A 15 -11.93 11.14 2.51
C ALA A 15 -12.13 9.64 2.76
N TYR A 16 -13.15 9.02 2.13
CA TYR A 16 -13.37 7.58 2.25
C TYR A 16 -12.23 6.75 1.66
N VAL A 17 -11.64 7.16 0.54
CA VAL A 17 -10.44 6.49 -0.01
C VAL A 17 -9.28 6.56 0.96
N GLY A 18 -9.03 7.73 1.57
CA GLY A 18 -7.99 7.90 2.58
C GLY A 18 -8.22 7.03 3.81
N LEU A 19 -9.43 7.07 4.38
CA LEU A 19 -9.80 6.28 5.56
C LEU A 19 -9.76 4.78 5.27
N ALA A 20 -10.23 4.33 4.10
CA ALA A 20 -10.16 2.93 3.70
C ALA A 20 -8.70 2.48 3.54
N THR A 21 -7.85 3.30 2.90
CA THR A 21 -6.42 3.01 2.76
C THR A 21 -5.77 2.87 4.14
N MET A 22 -6.02 3.81 5.05
CA MET A 22 -5.46 3.79 6.40
C MET A 22 -5.93 2.56 7.19
N PHE A 23 -7.23 2.27 7.14
CA PHE A 23 -7.81 1.17 7.90
C PHE A 23 -7.34 -0.18 7.38
N PHE A 24 -7.41 -0.43 6.06
CA PHE A 24 -7.04 -1.73 5.50
C PHE A 24 -5.52 -1.92 5.39
N GLY A 25 -4.76 -0.84 5.22
CA GLY A 25 -3.29 -0.91 5.17
C GLY A 25 -2.63 -1.03 6.54
N PHE A 26 -3.14 -0.32 7.54
CA PHE A 26 -2.54 -0.27 8.88
C PHE A 26 -3.52 -0.68 9.99
N GLY A 27 -4.70 -0.08 10.03
CA GLY A 27 -5.65 -0.21 11.15
C GLY A 27 -6.03 -1.66 11.48
N ALA A 28 -6.41 -2.46 10.48
CA ALA A 28 -6.78 -3.87 10.66
C ALA A 28 -5.61 -4.69 11.25
N GLY A 29 -4.39 -4.47 10.75
CA GLY A 29 -3.19 -5.08 11.29
C GLY A 29 -2.89 -4.61 12.71
N ALA A 30 -2.96 -3.31 12.98
CA ALA A 30 -2.72 -2.74 14.31
C ALA A 30 -3.71 -3.29 15.35
N LEU A 31 -5.01 -3.35 15.02
CA LEU A 31 -6.04 -3.93 15.90
C LEU A 31 -5.78 -5.41 16.18
N LEU A 32 -5.40 -6.19 15.16
CA LEU A 32 -5.01 -7.57 15.35
C LEU A 32 -3.76 -7.70 16.24
N ASN A 33 -2.79 -6.80 16.09
CA ASN A 33 -1.59 -6.77 16.95
C ASN A 33 -1.98 -6.58 18.42
N LEU A 34 -2.80 -5.58 18.70
CA LEU A 34 -3.27 -5.27 20.04
C LEU A 34 -4.08 -6.43 20.63
N TYR A 35 -4.96 -7.04 19.84
CA TYR A 35 -5.71 -8.23 20.25
C TYR A 35 -4.79 -9.40 20.62
N LEU A 36 -3.83 -9.74 19.76
CA LEU A 36 -2.88 -10.82 20.02
C LEU A 36 -1.98 -10.54 21.23
N LYS A 37 -1.65 -9.27 21.47
CA LYS A 37 -0.88 -8.84 22.64
C LYS A 37 -1.68 -9.03 23.93
N GLN A 38 -2.97 -8.70 23.91
CA GLN A 38 -3.87 -8.93 25.03
C GLN A 38 -4.01 -10.43 25.35
N GLN A 39 -3.96 -11.29 24.33
CA GLN A 39 -4.02 -12.74 24.48
C GLN A 39 -2.67 -13.39 24.84
N ALA A 40 -1.60 -12.59 25.07
CA ALA A 40 -0.24 -13.09 25.30
C ALA A 40 0.21 -14.15 24.27
N SER A 41 -0.15 -13.92 23.00
CA SER A 41 0.10 -14.91 21.95
C SER A 41 1.60 -15.09 21.69
N PRO A 42 2.15 -16.32 21.71
CA PRO A 42 3.55 -16.59 21.44
C PRO A 42 3.97 -16.27 19.99
N MET A 43 3.01 -15.92 19.12
CA MET A 43 3.30 -15.44 17.77
C MET A 43 4.01 -14.09 17.76
N LEU A 44 3.67 -13.19 18.69
CA LEU A 44 4.26 -11.85 18.75
C LEU A 44 5.71 -11.87 19.20
N ASP A 45 6.12 -12.90 19.95
CA ASP A 45 7.51 -13.07 20.38
C ASP A 45 8.42 -13.63 19.27
N ARG A 46 7.82 -14.29 18.27
CA ARG A 46 8.56 -15.01 17.22
C ARG A 46 8.55 -14.29 15.88
N LEU A 47 7.51 -13.51 15.60
CA LEU A 47 7.29 -12.86 14.32
C LEU A 47 6.95 -11.39 14.51
N ARG A 48 7.53 -10.55 13.65
CA ARG A 48 7.21 -9.12 13.62
C ARG A 48 5.79 -8.92 13.06
N GLY A 49 5.03 -8.06 13.73
CA GLY A 49 3.71 -7.60 13.30
C GLY A 49 3.74 -6.18 12.74
N SER A 50 2.56 -5.66 12.38
CA SER A 50 2.42 -4.32 11.75
C SER A 50 3.04 -3.19 12.58
N LEU A 51 2.90 -3.24 13.91
CA LEU A 51 3.43 -2.22 14.82
C LEU A 51 4.97 -2.22 14.92
N ASP A 52 5.65 -3.22 14.37
CA ASP A 52 7.10 -3.28 14.35
C ASP A 52 7.70 -2.58 13.12
N TYR A 53 6.90 -2.29 12.09
CA TYR A 53 7.36 -1.79 10.80
C TYR A 53 7.07 -0.30 10.64
N LYS A 54 8.11 0.50 10.36
CA LYS A 54 7.96 1.93 10.07
C LYS A 54 7.15 2.16 8.80
N SER A 55 7.32 1.30 7.80
CA SER A 55 6.55 1.33 6.56
C SER A 55 5.07 1.04 6.80
N SER A 56 4.71 0.24 7.81
CA SER A 56 3.31 0.00 8.15
C SER A 56 2.71 1.17 8.91
N ILE A 57 3.39 1.68 9.95
CA ILE A 57 2.87 2.79 10.75
C ILE A 57 2.82 4.10 9.94
N ILE A 58 3.94 4.50 9.36
CA ILE A 58 4.06 5.79 8.66
C ILE A 58 3.60 5.64 7.21
N GLY A 59 4.01 4.56 6.54
CA GLY A 59 3.67 4.35 5.14
C GLY A 59 2.18 4.06 4.94
N ASP A 60 1.70 2.91 5.41
CA ASP A 60 0.29 2.51 5.27
C ASP A 60 -0.66 3.35 6.14
N GLY A 61 -0.21 3.80 7.32
CA GLY A 61 -1.04 4.56 8.25
C GLY A 61 -1.15 6.05 7.95
N LEU A 62 -0.24 6.64 7.16
CA LEU A 62 -0.24 8.09 6.91
C LEU A 62 0.08 8.47 5.45
N VAL A 63 1.22 8.02 4.92
CA VAL A 63 1.70 8.45 3.59
C VAL A 63 0.76 7.98 2.48
N LEU A 64 0.46 6.68 2.41
CA LEU A 64 -0.41 6.13 1.37
C LEU A 64 -1.86 6.63 1.45
N PRO A 65 -2.48 6.81 2.63
CA PRO A 65 -3.78 7.46 2.75
C PRO A 65 -3.81 8.84 2.09
N VAL A 66 -2.83 9.70 2.38
CA VAL A 66 -2.74 11.05 1.80
C VAL A 66 -2.49 11.00 0.29
N VAL A 67 -1.59 10.12 -0.18
CA VAL A 67 -1.33 9.92 -1.61
C VAL A 67 -2.60 9.45 -2.32
N ASN A 68 -3.31 8.46 -1.77
CA ASN A 68 -4.52 7.92 -2.38
C ASN A 68 -5.68 8.92 -2.39
N MET A 69 -5.76 9.82 -1.40
CA MET A 69 -6.71 10.95 -1.44
C MET A 69 -6.41 11.90 -2.59
N LEU A 70 -5.14 12.27 -2.78
CA LEU A 70 -4.70 13.14 -3.87
C LEU A 70 -4.95 12.47 -5.24
N VAL A 71 -4.62 11.19 -5.34
CA VAL A 71 -4.88 10.36 -6.53
C VAL A 71 -6.38 10.29 -6.84
N ALA A 72 -7.21 10.00 -5.85
CA ALA A 72 -8.67 9.95 -6.03
C ALA A 72 -9.23 11.30 -6.46
N SER A 73 -8.75 12.40 -5.86
CA SER A 73 -9.14 13.75 -6.27
C SER A 73 -8.81 14.02 -7.74
N PHE A 74 -7.62 13.63 -8.20
CA PHE A 74 -7.20 13.80 -9.59
C PHE A 74 -8.03 12.93 -10.54
N LEU A 75 -8.23 11.66 -10.21
CA LEU A 75 -9.00 10.71 -11.03
C LEU A 75 -10.48 11.13 -11.15
N LEU A 76 -11.06 11.71 -10.11
CA LEU A 76 -12.41 12.26 -10.16
C LEU A 76 -12.50 13.50 -11.05
N ALA A 77 -11.49 14.38 -11.00
CA ALA A 77 -11.44 15.58 -11.84
C ALA A 77 -11.23 15.23 -13.33
N GLU A 78 -10.46 14.19 -13.61
CA GLU A 78 -10.09 13.75 -14.97
C GLU A 78 -10.84 12.48 -15.39
N TRP A 79 -12.01 12.22 -14.80
CA TRP A 79 -12.76 10.97 -15.00
C TRP A 79 -13.10 10.72 -16.47
N SER A 80 -13.36 11.77 -17.24
CA SER A 80 -13.66 11.68 -18.68
C SER A 80 -12.48 11.15 -19.52
N SER A 81 -11.26 11.23 -19.01
CA SER A 81 -10.05 10.74 -19.70
C SER A 81 -9.76 9.26 -19.40
N ILE A 82 -10.58 8.61 -18.57
CA ILE A 82 -10.42 7.20 -18.18
C ILE A 82 -11.30 6.32 -19.07
N THR A 83 -10.69 5.37 -19.78
CA THR A 83 -11.44 4.36 -20.55
C THR A 83 -11.35 2.98 -19.90
N GLN A 84 -12.14 2.02 -20.42
CA GLN A 84 -12.08 0.62 -19.99
C GLN A 84 -10.70 0.00 -20.22
N ARG A 85 -9.94 0.50 -21.21
CA ARG A 85 -8.57 0.05 -21.47
C ARG A 85 -7.64 0.42 -20.32
N GLU A 86 -7.68 1.66 -19.84
CA GLU A 86 -6.85 2.11 -18.72
C GLU A 86 -7.23 1.37 -17.44
N LEU A 87 -8.51 1.11 -17.19
CA LEU A 87 -8.96 0.29 -16.06
C LEU A 87 -8.39 -1.14 -16.11
N ALA A 88 -8.46 -1.79 -17.26
CA ALA A 88 -7.92 -3.14 -17.44
C ALA A 88 -6.39 -3.17 -17.28
N LEU A 89 -5.68 -2.21 -17.88
CA LEU A 89 -4.24 -2.08 -17.74
C LEU A 89 -3.83 -1.80 -16.29
N ALA A 90 -4.55 -0.93 -15.59
CA ALA A 90 -4.33 -0.63 -14.19
C ALA A 90 -4.46 -1.87 -13.30
N ALA A 91 -5.50 -2.69 -13.53
CA ALA A 91 -5.68 -3.96 -12.81
C ALA A 91 -4.52 -4.93 -13.07
N VAL A 92 -4.09 -5.09 -14.33
CA VAL A 92 -2.93 -5.95 -14.67
C VAL A 92 -1.67 -5.46 -13.98
N LEU A 93 -1.38 -4.16 -14.02
CA LEU A 93 -0.23 -3.58 -13.34
C LEU A 93 -0.31 -3.75 -11.81
N GLY A 94 -1.51 -3.62 -11.23
CA GLY A 94 -1.75 -3.89 -9.81
C GLY A 94 -1.44 -5.32 -9.41
N VAL A 95 -1.84 -6.30 -10.22
CA VAL A 95 -1.48 -7.72 -10.02
C VAL A 95 0.04 -7.89 -10.10
N MET A 96 0.69 -7.34 -11.13
CA MET A 96 2.14 -7.47 -11.32
C MET A 96 2.93 -6.90 -10.12
N VAL A 97 2.57 -5.71 -9.64
CA VAL A 97 3.22 -5.08 -8.48
C VAL A 97 3.00 -5.92 -7.21
N THR A 98 1.76 -6.38 -6.98
CA THR A 98 1.42 -7.20 -5.81
C THR A 98 2.22 -8.50 -5.79
N LEU A 99 2.25 -9.22 -6.92
CA LEU A 99 3.01 -10.45 -7.07
C LEU A 99 4.51 -10.20 -6.92
N TYR A 100 5.05 -9.13 -7.52
CA TYR A 100 6.45 -8.76 -7.37
C TYR A 100 6.87 -8.66 -5.90
N PHE A 101 6.10 -7.93 -5.07
CA PHE A 101 6.43 -7.77 -3.66
C PHE A 101 6.27 -9.07 -2.86
N HIS A 102 5.22 -9.86 -3.10
CA HIS A 102 5.00 -11.12 -2.39
C HIS A 102 6.07 -12.17 -2.78
N ILE A 103 6.36 -12.33 -4.06
CA ILE A 103 7.41 -13.24 -4.54
C ILE A 103 8.77 -12.80 -3.99
N THR A 104 9.09 -11.50 -4.03
CA THR A 104 10.36 -10.98 -3.49
C THR A 104 10.46 -11.23 -1.99
N GLN A 105 9.37 -11.06 -1.24
CA GLN A 105 9.31 -11.36 0.19
C GLN A 105 9.62 -12.85 0.45
N ALA A 106 9.00 -13.76 -0.29
CA ALA A 106 9.19 -15.20 -0.15
C ALA A 106 10.60 -15.65 -0.54
N VAL A 107 11.10 -15.21 -1.70
CA VAL A 107 12.44 -15.55 -2.20
C VAL A 107 13.54 -15.09 -1.24
N ARG A 108 13.35 -13.93 -0.60
CA ARG A 108 14.32 -13.39 0.38
C ARG A 108 14.13 -13.93 1.80
N GLY A 109 13.17 -14.81 2.03
CA GLY A 109 12.89 -15.35 3.36
C GLY A 109 12.45 -14.30 4.39
N LEU A 110 11.83 -13.21 3.94
CA LEU A 110 11.39 -12.11 4.79
C LEU A 110 10.08 -12.48 5.50
N VAL A 111 10.18 -13.32 6.53
CA VAL A 111 9.03 -13.82 7.30
C VAL A 111 8.46 -12.75 8.22
N ASN A 112 7.15 -12.77 8.38
CA ASN A 112 6.38 -11.98 9.32
C ASN A 112 5.09 -12.73 9.65
N TRP A 113 4.21 -12.17 10.47
CA TRP A 113 2.96 -12.84 10.84
C TRP A 113 1.95 -13.04 9.68
N CYS A 114 2.15 -12.42 8.51
CA CYS A 114 1.34 -12.63 7.30
C CYS A 114 1.89 -13.79 6.46
N MET A 115 3.20 -14.01 6.53
CA MET A 115 3.93 -15.11 5.88
C MET A 115 4.91 -15.73 6.88
N PRO A 116 4.44 -16.60 7.81
CA PRO A 116 5.26 -17.15 8.89
C PRO A 116 6.43 -18.02 8.40
N THR A 117 6.24 -18.68 7.26
CA THR A 117 7.26 -19.45 6.56
C THR A 117 7.28 -19.02 5.09
N PRO A 118 8.45 -19.02 4.41
CA PRO A 118 8.53 -18.64 3.01
C PRO A 118 7.53 -19.42 2.15
N TRP A 119 6.86 -18.73 1.24
CA TRP A 119 5.81 -19.28 0.35
C TRP A 119 4.50 -19.70 1.01
N HIS A 120 4.33 -19.47 2.33
CA HIS A 120 3.12 -19.85 3.05
C HIS A 120 2.48 -18.61 3.69
N TRP A 121 1.58 -17.98 2.95
CA TRP A 121 0.75 -16.89 3.46
C TRP A 121 -0.48 -17.44 4.16
N ASN A 122 -0.84 -16.83 5.28
CA ASN A 122 -2.11 -17.10 5.95
C ASN A 122 -3.21 -16.14 5.46
N TRP A 123 -4.39 -16.18 6.10
CA TRP A 123 -5.51 -15.31 5.76
C TRP A 123 -5.18 -13.81 5.85
N LEU A 124 -4.31 -13.41 6.78
CA LEU A 124 -3.86 -12.02 6.88
C LEU A 124 -2.97 -11.64 5.69
N GLY A 125 -2.11 -12.56 5.24
CA GLY A 125 -1.34 -12.39 4.01
C GLY A 125 -2.21 -12.28 2.76
N ALA A 126 -3.25 -13.12 2.64
CA ALA A 126 -4.20 -13.04 1.53
C ALA A 126 -4.98 -11.71 1.53
N PHE A 127 -5.43 -11.26 2.70
CA PHE A 127 -6.05 -9.96 2.88
C PHE A 127 -5.11 -8.81 2.48
N HIS A 128 -3.86 -8.85 2.93
CA HIS A 128 -2.86 -7.85 2.59
C HIS A 128 -2.54 -7.83 1.09
N ALA A 129 -2.50 -8.99 0.44
CA ALA A 129 -2.36 -9.09 -1.02
C ALA A 129 -3.51 -8.40 -1.75
N LEU A 130 -4.75 -8.59 -1.29
CA LEU A 130 -5.91 -7.92 -1.87
C LEU A 130 -5.84 -6.38 -1.70
N TYR A 131 -5.47 -5.92 -0.50
CA TYR A 131 -5.24 -4.50 -0.24
C TYR A 131 -4.16 -3.92 -1.17
N MET A 132 -3.01 -4.59 -1.28
CA MET A 132 -1.93 -4.18 -2.18
C MET A 132 -2.38 -4.13 -3.63
N PHE A 133 -3.16 -5.12 -4.08
CA PHE A 133 -3.71 -5.16 -5.43
C PHE A 133 -4.60 -3.93 -5.69
N THR A 134 -5.50 -3.60 -4.77
CA THR A 134 -6.38 -2.44 -4.91
C THR A 134 -5.59 -1.13 -4.95
N VAL A 135 -4.66 -0.91 -4.01
CA VAL A 135 -3.86 0.33 -3.97
C VAL A 135 -2.94 0.44 -5.18
N ALA A 136 -2.26 -0.64 -5.56
CA ALA A 136 -1.38 -0.65 -6.72
C ALA A 136 -2.16 -0.40 -8.03
N SER A 137 -3.37 -0.96 -8.17
CA SER A 137 -4.24 -0.69 -9.32
C SER A 137 -4.69 0.78 -9.36
N LEU A 138 -5.05 1.36 -8.21
CA LEU A 138 -5.43 2.78 -8.13
C LEU A 138 -4.27 3.71 -8.55
N LEU A 139 -3.06 3.44 -8.04
CA LEU A 139 -1.85 4.19 -8.42
C LEU A 139 -1.48 3.98 -9.90
N ALA A 140 -1.63 2.76 -10.42
CA ALA A 140 -1.41 2.49 -11.84
C ALA A 140 -2.40 3.27 -12.71
N LEU A 141 -3.69 3.28 -12.36
CA LEU A 141 -4.71 4.05 -13.05
C LEU A 141 -4.35 5.55 -13.05
N PHE A 142 -3.95 6.08 -11.89
CA PHE A 142 -3.47 7.45 -11.77
C PHE A 142 -2.35 7.79 -12.75
N TYR A 143 -1.29 6.97 -12.81
CA TYR A 143 -0.17 7.26 -13.69
C TYR A 143 -0.53 7.11 -15.18
N LEU A 144 -1.43 6.18 -15.52
CA LEU A 144 -1.98 6.07 -16.87
C LEU A 144 -2.77 7.33 -17.25
N THR A 145 -3.66 7.81 -16.37
CA THR A 145 -4.42 9.04 -16.60
C THR A 145 -3.51 10.27 -16.65
N VAL A 146 -2.50 10.36 -15.79
CA VAL A 146 -1.47 11.42 -15.82
C VAL A 146 -0.74 11.43 -17.17
N ALA A 147 -0.41 10.26 -17.74
CA ALA A 147 0.24 10.18 -19.04
C ALA A 147 -0.66 10.70 -20.16
N VAL A 148 -1.95 10.33 -20.16
CA VAL A 148 -2.94 10.81 -21.14
C VAL A 148 -3.13 12.32 -21.02
N VAL A 149 -3.49 12.80 -19.84
CA VAL A 149 -3.74 14.23 -19.57
C VAL A 149 -2.49 15.07 -19.82
N GLY A 150 -1.32 14.56 -19.43
CA GLY A 150 -0.05 15.24 -19.63
C GLY A 150 0.34 15.36 -21.11
N TYR A 151 0.03 14.34 -21.91
CA TYR A 151 0.19 14.38 -23.36
C TYR A 151 -0.75 15.42 -24.00
N GLU A 152 -2.03 15.40 -23.64
CA GLU A 152 -3.05 16.33 -24.16
C GLU A 152 -2.73 17.79 -23.82
N ARG A 153 -2.34 18.05 -22.57
CA ARG A 153 -2.06 19.41 -22.05
C ARG A 153 -0.62 19.86 -22.26
N ARG A 154 0.27 18.99 -22.75
CA ARG A 154 1.73 19.21 -22.86
C ARG A 154 2.36 19.72 -21.56
N SER A 155 1.88 19.24 -20.42
CA SER A 155 2.35 19.65 -19.10
C SER A 155 2.18 18.52 -18.09
N LEU A 156 3.07 18.42 -17.10
CA LEU A 156 2.94 17.40 -16.05
C LEU A 156 2.00 17.90 -14.93
N PRO A 157 0.92 17.18 -14.60
CA PRO A 157 0.10 17.49 -13.44
C PRO A 157 0.92 17.53 -12.16
N ARG A 158 0.74 18.57 -11.34
CA ARG A 158 1.46 18.73 -10.06
C ARG A 158 1.21 17.58 -9.09
N GLU A 159 0.02 16.98 -9.16
CA GLU A 159 -0.39 15.82 -8.39
C GLU A 159 0.57 14.64 -8.62
N ALA A 160 1.09 14.48 -9.85
CA ALA A 160 2.06 13.44 -10.18
C ALA A 160 3.35 13.60 -9.37
N VAL A 161 3.80 14.83 -9.12
CA VAL A 161 5.00 15.11 -8.31
C VAL A 161 4.75 14.68 -6.87
N PHE A 162 3.65 15.13 -6.25
CA PHE A 162 3.34 14.80 -4.85
C PHE A 162 3.11 13.30 -4.63
N ALA A 163 2.36 12.64 -5.53
CA ALA A 163 2.15 11.20 -5.47
C ALA A 163 3.47 10.44 -5.59
N THR A 164 4.35 10.84 -6.52
CA THR A 164 5.66 10.20 -6.71
C THR A 164 6.54 10.38 -5.49
N LEU A 165 6.60 11.58 -4.89
CA LEU A 165 7.35 11.82 -3.66
C LEU A 165 6.83 10.97 -2.50
N GLY A 166 5.51 10.84 -2.36
CA GLY A 166 4.90 9.98 -1.36
C GLY A 166 5.24 8.50 -1.55
N ILE A 167 5.18 8.00 -2.79
CA ILE A 167 5.57 6.62 -3.13
C ILE A 167 7.05 6.38 -2.86
N LEU A 168 7.93 7.32 -3.23
CA LEU A 168 9.37 7.21 -2.95
C LEU A 168 9.65 7.19 -1.43
N CYS A 169 8.93 8.01 -0.66
CA CYS A 169 8.98 7.98 0.80
C CYS A 169 8.55 6.60 1.34
N PHE A 170 7.44 6.05 0.86
CA PHE A 170 6.98 4.71 1.23
C PHE A 170 8.00 3.62 0.90
N LEU A 171 8.56 3.61 -0.31
CA LEU A 171 9.57 2.64 -0.73
C LEU A 171 10.86 2.76 0.08
N TRP A 172 11.24 3.97 0.49
CA TRP A 172 12.37 4.19 1.37
C TRP A 172 12.12 3.63 2.77
N LEU A 173 10.93 3.84 3.35
CA LEU A 173 10.53 3.24 4.62
C LEU A 173 10.56 1.70 4.54
N LEU A 174 10.01 1.13 3.48
CA LEU A 174 10.01 -0.31 3.24
C LEU A 174 11.44 -0.87 3.15
N ARG A 175 12.34 -0.15 2.47
CA ARG A 175 13.76 -0.53 2.38
C ARG A 175 14.43 -0.53 3.74
N ILE A 176 14.18 0.45 4.60
CA ILE A 176 14.72 0.50 5.97
C ILE A 176 14.27 -0.72 6.76
N ASP A 177 12.99 -1.06 6.67
CA ASP A 177 12.44 -2.20 7.38
C ASP A 177 13.07 -3.53 6.91
N TYR A 178 13.23 -3.71 5.60
CA TYR A 178 13.89 -4.90 5.04
C TYR A 178 15.38 -4.99 5.41
N ALA A 179 16.10 -3.86 5.39
CA ALA A 179 17.49 -3.83 5.83
C ALA A 179 17.63 -4.21 7.31
N THR A 180 16.70 -3.72 8.14
CA THR A 180 16.68 -4.05 9.58
C THR A 180 16.41 -5.54 9.83
N VAL A 181 15.52 -6.16 9.05
CA VAL A 181 15.28 -7.62 9.10
C VAL A 181 16.54 -8.39 8.70
N SER A 182 17.17 -8.01 7.59
CA SER A 182 18.36 -8.71 7.07
C SER A 182 19.58 -8.60 7.99
N LEU A 183 19.73 -7.49 8.73
CA LEU A 183 20.84 -7.34 9.69
C LEU A 183 20.65 -8.25 10.91
N ARG A 184 19.42 -8.39 11.42
CA ARG A 184 19.14 -9.28 12.56
C ARG A 184 19.27 -10.76 12.21
N SER A 185 18.98 -11.18 10.97
CA SER A 185 19.16 -12.59 10.57
C SER A 185 20.65 -13.00 10.46
N LEU A 186 21.56 -12.03 10.31
CA LEU A 186 23.01 -12.26 10.26
C LEU A 186 23.68 -12.27 11.64
N LEU A 187 23.05 -11.71 12.68
CA LEU A 187 23.60 -11.71 14.03
C LEU A 187 23.33 -13.07 14.71
N PRO A 188 24.37 -13.77 15.23
CA PRO A 188 24.17 -15.01 15.96
C PRO A 188 23.23 -14.80 17.16
N ARG A 189 22.26 -15.71 17.36
CA ARG A 189 21.30 -15.68 18.49
C ARG A 189 21.95 -15.53 19.89
N ARG A 190 23.26 -15.79 20.01
CA ARG A 190 24.04 -15.63 21.25
C ARG A 190 24.28 -14.17 21.69
N PHE A 191 24.06 -13.18 20.82
CA PHE A 191 24.30 -11.76 21.14
C PHE A 191 23.02 -10.96 21.43
N LEU A 192 21.85 -11.57 21.28
CA LEU A 192 20.56 -10.98 21.61
C LEU A 192 20.10 -11.63 22.90
N GLY A 193 20.49 -11.03 24.04
CA GLY A 193 20.18 -11.53 25.37
C GLY A 193 18.68 -11.75 25.56
N ASN A 194 18.29 -13.02 25.62
CA ASN A 194 17.10 -13.51 26.30
C ASN A 194 17.54 -14.14 27.61
#